data_AF-A0A944NUS4-F1
#
_entry.id   AF-A0A944NUS4-F1
#
_cell.length_a   1.000
_cell.length_b   1.000
_cell.length_c   1.000
_cell.angle_alpha   90.00
_cell.angle_beta   90.00
_cell.angle_gamma   90.00
#
_symmetry.space_group_name_H-M   'P 1'
#
loop_
_entity.id
_entity.type
_entity.pdbx_description
1 polymer ?
#
loop_
_entity_poly.entity_id
_entity_poly.type
_entity_poly.pdbx_seq_one_letter_code
_entity_poly.pdbx_strand_id
1 'polypeptide(L)'
;MDGIEEFMESFGFSVEALTLFFICALILMMNLAGGLFSNIILSFGGPIHDRGLTKRTSFRLALVSELFLIIYIAYYHTVLVPGIEVAEMIFWGFMVLAAPLLAAIGAQLTYVAFASKIEDLKKQGRQLDREQREGERAQGGGEEDYDDEDD
;
A
#
# COMPACT_ATOMS: atom_id res chain seq x y z
N MET A 1 15.66 -13.93 25.25
CA MET A 1 14.21 -14.01 24.95
C MET A 1 13.42 -13.31 26.04
N ASP A 2 13.95 -13.27 27.27
CA ASP A 2 13.38 -12.62 28.47
C ASP A 2 12.88 -11.18 28.26
N GLY A 3 13.62 -10.32 27.56
CA GLY A 3 13.19 -8.92 27.39
C GLY A 3 11.93 -8.72 26.52
N ILE A 4 11.59 -9.65 25.63
CA ILE A 4 10.34 -9.57 24.83
C ILE A 4 9.16 -10.00 25.70
N GLU A 5 9.36 -11.00 26.54
CA GLU A 5 8.36 -11.51 27.47
C GLU A 5 8.06 -10.47 28.55
N GLU A 6 9.09 -9.87 29.15
CA GLU A 6 8.94 -8.74 30.10
C GLU A 6 8.24 -7.53 29.47
N PHE A 7 8.54 -7.22 28.20
CA PHE A 7 7.85 -6.14 27.48
C PHE A 7 6.36 -6.45 27.32
N MET A 8 6.02 -7.66 26.88
CA MET A 8 4.62 -8.04 26.67
C MET A 8 3.85 -8.16 28.00
N GLU A 9 4.48 -8.68 29.05
CA GLU A 9 3.94 -8.70 30.41
C GLU A 9 3.66 -7.28 30.93
N SER A 10 4.49 -6.29 30.57
CA SER A 10 4.25 -4.88 30.93
C SER A 10 2.97 -4.30 30.33
N PHE A 11 2.46 -4.90 29.25
CA PHE A 11 1.17 -4.56 28.63
C PHE A 11 0.00 -5.44 29.12
N GLY A 12 0.23 -6.34 30.08
CA GLY A 12 -0.80 -7.23 30.63
C GLY A 12 -0.92 -8.59 29.93
N PHE A 13 -0.08 -8.88 28.93
CA PHE A 13 -0.13 -10.15 28.21
C PHE A 13 0.62 -11.25 28.98
N SER A 14 -0.10 -12.13 29.69
CA SER A 14 0.51 -13.21 30.50
C SER A 14 0.48 -14.60 29.86
N VAL A 15 -0.25 -14.80 28.76
CA VAL A 15 -0.36 -16.10 28.06
C VAL A 15 -0.08 -15.88 26.58
N GLU A 16 0.85 -16.67 26.02
CA GLU A 16 1.21 -16.66 24.60
C GLU A 16 1.74 -15.31 24.07
N ALA A 17 2.29 -14.47 24.96
CA ALA A 17 2.94 -13.19 24.64
C ALA A 17 3.92 -13.28 23.46
N LEU A 18 4.73 -14.34 23.44
CA LEU A 18 5.69 -14.63 22.38
C LEU A 18 5.01 -14.90 21.02
N THR A 19 3.92 -15.67 21.01
CA THR A 19 3.13 -15.94 19.80
C THR A 19 2.49 -14.67 19.27
N LEU A 20 1.91 -13.86 20.17
CA LEU A 20 1.28 -12.59 19.82
C LEU A 20 2.29 -11.60 19.24
N PHE A 21 3.48 -11.53 19.83
CA PHE A 21 4.60 -10.75 19.31
C PHE A 21 5.00 -11.18 17.90
N PHE A 22 5.14 -12.49 17.65
CA PHE A 22 5.48 -12.99 16.31
C PHE A 22 4.41 -12.69 15.27
N ILE A 23 3.12 -12.85 15.61
CA ILE A 23 2.01 -12.51 14.71
C ILE A 23 2.03 -11.02 14.39
N CYS A 24 2.18 -10.17 15.40
CA CYS A 24 2.29 -8.72 15.26
C CYS A 24 3.47 -8.33 14.36
N ALA A 25 4.65 -8.88 14.62
CA ALA A 25 5.86 -8.64 13.82
C ALA A 25 5.67 -9.07 12.37
N LEU A 26 5.07 -10.24 12.12
CA LEU A 26 4.78 -10.72 10.77
C LEU A 26 3.83 -9.80 10.03
N ILE A 27 2.75 -9.33 10.67
CA ILE A 27 1.79 -8.40 10.06
C ILE A 27 2.48 -7.08 9.70
N LEU A 28 3.27 -6.51 10.62
CA LEU A 28 4.02 -5.27 10.36
C LEU A 28 5.05 -5.44 9.23
N MET A 29 5.77 -6.56 9.21
CA MET A 29 6.76 -6.88 8.17
C MET A 29 6.09 -7.10 6.81
N MET A 30 4.94 -7.78 6.74
CA MET A 30 4.18 -7.94 5.50
C MET A 30 3.65 -6.60 4.99
N ASN A 31 3.23 -5.71 5.88
CA ASN A 31 2.80 -4.35 5.50
C ASN A 31 3.97 -3.52 4.95
N LEU A 32 5.13 -3.56 5.62
CA LEU A 32 6.35 -2.93 5.13
C LEU A 32 6.74 -3.49 3.76
N ALA A 33 6.78 -4.81 3.62
CA ALA A 33 7.09 -5.50 2.37
C ALA A 33 6.10 -5.15 1.27
N GLY A 34 4.79 -5.16 1.55
CA GLY A 34 3.75 -4.73 0.60
C GLY A 34 3.91 -3.28 0.16
N GLY A 35 4.30 -2.39 1.09
CA GLY A 35 4.71 -1.02 0.79
C GLY A 35 5.88 -0.96 -0.18
N LEU A 36 6.96 -1.69 0.12
CA LEU A 36 8.16 -1.78 -0.71
C LEU A 36 7.83 -2.31 -2.12
N PHE A 37 7.13 -3.45 -2.22
CA PHE A 37 6.80 -4.09 -3.49
C PHE A 37 5.86 -3.27 -4.36
N SER A 38 5.00 -2.43 -3.77
CA SER A 38 4.03 -1.64 -4.53
C SER A 38 4.67 -0.73 -5.59
N ASN A 39 5.82 -0.13 -5.29
CA ASN A 39 6.55 0.71 -6.24
C ASN A 39 7.52 -0.09 -7.11
N ILE A 40 8.03 -1.22 -6.63
CA ILE A 40 8.84 -2.13 -7.46
C ILE A 40 8.00 -2.62 -8.63
N ILE A 41 6.81 -3.18 -8.37
CA ILE A 41 5.91 -3.65 -9.42
C ILE A 41 5.52 -2.50 -10.37
N LEU A 42 5.27 -1.30 -9.84
CA LEU A 42 5.00 -0.11 -10.65
C LEU A 42 6.19 0.24 -11.57
N SER A 43 7.42 0.10 -11.10
CA SER A 43 8.65 0.37 -11.86
C SER A 43 9.00 -0.69 -12.91
N PHE A 44 8.31 -1.84 -12.89
CA PHE A 44 8.45 -2.92 -13.87
C PHE A 44 7.18 -3.10 -14.73
N GLY A 45 6.06 -2.44 -14.39
CA GLY A 45 4.74 -2.65 -14.99
C GLY A 45 4.39 -1.79 -16.21
N GLY A 46 5.33 -1.00 -16.75
CA GLY A 46 5.12 -0.15 -17.93
C GLY A 46 4.78 1.32 -17.61
N PRO A 47 4.40 2.12 -18.62
CA PRO A 47 4.32 3.58 -18.51
C PRO A 47 3.32 4.03 -17.44
N ILE A 48 3.80 4.83 -16.48
CA ILE A 48 3.02 5.24 -15.30
C ILE A 48 2.12 6.41 -15.66
N HIS A 49 0.81 6.15 -15.74
CA HIS A 49 -0.24 7.17 -15.69
C HIS A 49 -0.46 7.64 -14.24
N ASP A 50 -0.58 8.96 -14.01
CA ASP A 50 -0.87 9.53 -12.68
C ASP A 50 -2.20 8.95 -12.13
N ARG A 51 -2.11 7.99 -11.21
CA ARG A 51 -3.27 7.38 -10.53
C ARG A 51 -3.29 7.86 -9.08
N GLY A 52 -4.43 8.39 -8.65
CA GLY A 52 -4.66 8.90 -7.29
C GLY A 52 -4.36 7.88 -6.18
N LEU A 53 -4.08 8.39 -4.97
CA LEU A 53 -3.64 7.65 -3.78
C LEU A 53 -4.44 6.35 -3.50
N THR A 54 -5.76 6.35 -3.72
CA THR A 54 -6.65 5.19 -3.52
C THR A 54 -6.48 4.05 -4.52
N LYS A 55 -5.79 4.28 -5.65
CA LYS A 55 -5.45 3.23 -6.63
C LYS A 55 -4.09 2.58 -6.35
N ARG A 56 -3.34 3.03 -5.33
CA ARG A 56 -2.08 2.38 -4.93
C ARG A 56 -2.41 1.07 -4.21
N THR A 57 -1.97 -0.04 -4.80
CA THR A 57 -2.14 -1.40 -4.27
C THR A 57 -1.65 -1.55 -2.82
N SER A 58 -0.65 -0.77 -2.41
CA SER A 58 -0.15 -0.70 -1.03
C SER A 58 -1.19 -0.20 -0.03
N PHE A 59 -2.02 0.78 -0.40
CA PHE A 59 -3.08 1.28 0.48
C PHE A 59 -4.18 0.23 0.68
N ARG A 60 -4.52 -0.51 -0.39
CA ARG A 60 -5.48 -1.63 -0.29
C ARG A 60 -4.95 -2.79 0.55
N LEU A 61 -3.67 -3.14 0.40
CA LEU A 61 -3.05 -4.18 1.23
C LEU A 61 -2.97 -3.78 2.71
N ALA A 62 -2.68 -2.51 3.00
CA ALA A 62 -2.68 -1.99 4.36
C ALA A 62 -4.08 -2.05 5.00
N LEU A 63 -5.15 -1.71 4.27
CA LEU A 63 -6.52 -1.83 4.78
C LEU A 63 -6.93 -3.29 5.04
N VAL A 64 -6.49 -4.22 4.18
CA VAL A 64 -6.79 -5.64 4.35
C VAL A 64 -6.07 -6.19 5.58
N SER A 65 -4.80 -5.87 5.78
CA SER A 65 -4.05 -6.32 6.95
C SER A 65 -4.56 -5.69 8.24
N GLU A 66 -5.00 -4.43 8.20
CA GLU A 66 -5.68 -3.76 9.31
C GLU A 66 -6.99 -4.48 9.67
N LEU A 67 -7.80 -4.88 8.68
CA LEU A 67 -9.01 -5.66 8.91
C LEU A 67 -8.71 -7.02 9.58
N PHE A 68 -7.68 -7.73 9.11
CA PHE A 68 -7.25 -8.98 9.75
C PHE A 68 -6.77 -8.77 11.19
N LEU A 69 -6.06 -7.67 11.46
CA LEU A 69 -5.61 -7.31 12.80
C LEU A 69 -6.82 -7.06 13.73
N ILE A 70 -7.83 -6.31 13.26
CA ILE A 70 -9.05 -6.05 14.04
C ILE A 70 -9.82 -7.35 14.34
N ILE A 71 -9.95 -8.25 13.36
CA ILE A 71 -10.58 -9.56 13.56
C ILE A 71 -9.80 -10.38 14.60
N TYR A 72 -8.47 -10.35 14.54
CA TYR A 72 -7.62 -11.06 15.50
C TYR A 72 -7.76 -10.49 16.92
N ILE A 73 -7.78 -9.17 17.08
CA ILE A 73 -8.01 -8.50 18.37
C ILE A 73 -9.36 -8.93 18.97
N ALA A 74 -10.41 -8.93 18.14
CA ALA A 74 -11.73 -9.38 18.57
C ALA A 74 -11.71 -10.86 18.99
N TYR A 75 -11.06 -11.74 18.23
CA TYR A 75 -10.90 -13.15 18.59
C TYR A 75 -10.13 -13.33 19.89
N TYR A 76 -9.02 -12.61 20.08
CA TYR A 76 -8.20 -12.66 21.27
C TYR A 76 -9.00 -12.33 22.53
N HIS A 77 -9.75 -11.22 22.53
CA HIS A 77 -10.49 -10.77 23.70
C HIS A 77 -11.84 -11.46 23.94
N THR A 78 -12.34 -12.23 22.97
CA THR A 78 -13.59 -12.98 23.11
C THR A 78 -13.39 -14.46 23.39
N VAL A 79 -12.29 -15.05 22.93
CA VAL A 79 -12.05 -16.49 22.99
C VAL A 79 -10.85 -16.86 23.87
N LEU A 80 -9.75 -16.12 23.80
CA LEU A 80 -8.49 -16.48 24.47
C LEU A 80 -8.39 -15.84 25.86
N VAL A 81 -8.60 -14.53 25.96
CA VAL A 81 -8.49 -13.76 27.20
C VAL A 81 -9.73 -12.88 27.36
N PRO A 82 -10.74 -13.32 28.14
CA PRO A 82 -11.95 -12.54 28.33
C PRO A 82 -11.66 -11.31 29.20
N GLY A 83 -11.75 -10.13 28.58
CA GLY A 83 -11.45 -8.85 29.22
C GLY A 83 -10.50 -8.03 28.36
N ILE A 84 -10.58 -6.70 28.48
CA ILE A 84 -9.65 -5.76 27.86
C ILE A 84 -9.08 -4.89 28.96
N GLU A 85 -7.77 -4.97 29.17
CA GLU A 85 -7.07 -4.01 30.00
C GLU A 85 -6.71 -2.75 29.20
N VAL A 86 -6.54 -1.63 29.91
CA VAL A 86 -6.20 -0.35 29.28
C VAL A 86 -4.85 -0.43 28.56
N ALA A 87 -3.89 -1.18 29.11
CA ALA A 87 -2.58 -1.35 28.51
C ALA A 87 -2.64 -2.11 27.18
N GLU A 88 -3.46 -3.16 27.09
CA GLU A 88 -3.71 -3.92 25.87
C GLU A 88 -4.37 -3.04 24.79
N MET A 89 -5.34 -2.20 25.17
CA MET A 89 -5.94 -1.22 24.25
C MET A 89 -4.92 -0.27 23.65
N ILE A 90 -3.97 0.22 24.46
CA ILE A 90 -2.89 1.10 23.98
C ILE A 90 -1.98 0.35 23.01
N PHE A 91 -1.59 -0.89 23.36
CA PHE A 91 -0.79 -1.74 22.48
C PHE A 91 -1.48 -1.97 21.14
N TRP A 92 -2.75 -2.39 21.15
CA TRP A 92 -3.51 -2.64 19.93
C TRP A 92 -3.74 -1.37 19.11
N GLY A 93 -4.04 -0.26 19.75
CA GLY A 93 -4.15 1.05 19.09
C GLY A 93 -2.85 1.44 18.38
N PHE A 94 -1.70 1.21 19.02
CA PHE A 94 -0.41 1.43 18.39
C PHE A 94 -0.20 0.50 17.19
N MET A 95 -0.53 -0.79 17.30
CA MET A 95 -0.38 -1.76 16.22
C MET A 95 -1.25 -1.42 15.00
N VAL A 96 -2.50 -1.02 15.22
CA VAL A 96 -3.43 -0.57 14.16
C VAL A 96 -2.89 0.66 13.42
N LEU A 97 -2.27 1.60 14.13
CA LEU A 97 -1.69 2.80 13.53
C LEU A 97 -0.32 2.54 12.85
N ALA A 98 0.49 1.65 13.43
CA ALA A 98 1.82 1.32 12.93
C ALA A 98 1.75 0.57 11.60
N ALA A 99 0.79 -0.34 11.43
CA ALA A 99 0.61 -1.13 10.22
C ALA A 99 0.54 -0.29 8.91
N PRO A 100 -0.42 0.66 8.75
CA PRO A 100 -0.50 1.51 7.56
C PRO A 100 0.68 2.49 7.46
N LEU A 101 1.23 2.94 8.59
CA LEU A 101 2.39 3.82 8.61
C LEU A 101 3.64 3.12 8.04
N LEU A 102 3.90 1.88 8.44
CA LEU A 102 5.02 1.09 7.89
C LEU A 102 4.84 0.80 6.41
N ALA A 103 3.62 0.53 5.95
CA ALA A 103 3.33 0.38 4.52
C ALA A 103 3.64 1.67 3.74
N ALA A 104 3.28 2.84 4.30
CA ALA A 104 3.60 4.13 3.70
C ALA A 104 5.11 4.40 3.67
N ILE A 105 5.83 4.11 4.76
CA ILE A 105 7.30 4.24 4.84
C ILE A 105 7.97 3.31 3.81
N GLY A 106 7.54 2.05 3.72
CA GLY A 106 8.04 1.10 2.73
C GLY A 106 7.84 1.63 1.31
N ALA A 107 6.67 2.18 1.00
CA ALA A 107 6.43 2.81 -0.30
C ALA A 107 7.33 4.04 -0.52
N GLN A 108 7.49 4.92 0.47
CA GLN A 108 8.37 6.09 0.31
C GLN A 108 9.83 5.71 0.09
N LEU A 109 10.34 4.70 0.81
CA LEU A 109 11.69 4.20 0.64
C LEU A 109 11.94 3.68 -0.76
N THR A 110 11.03 2.88 -1.32
CA THR A 110 11.17 2.40 -2.71
C THR A 110 10.95 3.49 -3.73
N TYR A 111 10.09 4.48 -3.46
CA TYR A 111 9.97 5.64 -4.33
C TYR A 111 11.29 6.41 -4.44
N VAL A 112 11.97 6.65 -3.31
CA VAL A 112 13.27 7.32 -3.30
C VAL A 112 14.34 6.46 -3.97
N ALA A 113 14.38 5.15 -3.66
CA ALA A 113 15.37 4.24 -4.24
C ALA A 113 15.23 4.07 -5.77
N PHE A 114 14.00 4.15 -6.29
CA PHE A 114 13.71 4.02 -7.72
C PHE A 114 13.31 5.35 -8.38
N ALA A 115 13.65 6.49 -7.77
CA ALA A 115 13.20 7.81 -8.21
C ALA A 115 13.55 8.08 -9.69
N SER A 116 14.78 7.77 -10.11
CA SER A 116 15.24 7.94 -11.50
C SER A 116 14.43 7.09 -12.49
N LYS A 117 14.19 5.83 -12.14
CA LYS A 117 13.45 4.88 -12.98
C LYS A 117 11.97 5.26 -13.10
N ILE A 118 11.38 5.77 -12.02
CA ILE A 118 9.99 6.27 -12.00
C ILE A 118 9.87 7.54 -12.85
N GLU A 119 10.86 8.43 -12.81
CA GLU A 119 10.86 9.66 -13.61
C GLU A 119 10.96 9.37 -15.11
N ASP A 120 11.80 8.40 -15.50
CA ASP A 120 11.91 7.92 -16.88
C ASP A 120 10.60 7.29 -17.37
N LEU A 121 9.96 6.44 -16.55
CA LEU A 121 8.65 5.87 -16.86
C LEU A 121 7.55 6.94 -16.96
N LYS A 122 7.63 8.00 -16.16
CA LYS A 122 6.69 9.15 -16.24
C LYS A 122 6.93 9.99 -17.49
N LYS A 123 8.17 10.13 -17.97
CA LYS A 123 8.49 10.73 -19.27
C LYS A 123 7.93 9.89 -20.42
N GLN A 124 8.15 8.57 -20.40
CA GLN A 124 7.61 7.65 -21.40
C GLN A 124 6.07 7.67 -21.44
N GLY A 125 5.41 7.68 -20.28
CA GLY A 125 3.95 7.80 -20.21
C GLY A 125 3.42 9.10 -20.84
N ARG A 126 4.09 10.23 -20.61
CA ARG A 126 3.72 11.52 -21.23
C ARG A 126 3.97 11.56 -22.74
N GLN A 127 4.98 10.86 -23.24
CA GLN A 127 5.24 10.76 -24.68
C GLN A 127 4.16 9.95 -25.37
N LEU A 128 3.81 8.78 -24.81
CA LEU A 128 2.72 7.94 -25.32
C LEU A 128 1.37 8.68 -25.34
N ASP A 129 1.04 9.42 -24.28
CA ASP A 129 -0.22 10.18 -24.21
C ASP A 129 -0.25 11.34 -25.24
N ARG A 130 0.92 11.88 -25.60
CA ARG A 130 1.07 12.88 -26.66
C ARG A 130 0.89 12.26 -28.05
N GLU A 131 1.57 11.14 -28.29
CA GLU A 131 1.46 10.38 -29.55
C GLU A 131 0.03 9.89 -29.77
N GLN A 132 -0.68 9.47 -28.72
CA GLN A 132 -2.07 9.03 -28.80
C GLN A 132 -3.00 10.19 -29.19
N ARG A 133 -2.83 11.38 -28.58
CA ARG A 133 -3.60 12.59 -28.93
C ARG A 133 -3.28 13.14 -30.32
N GLU A 134 -2.03 13.02 -30.77
CA GLU A 134 -1.64 13.41 -32.12
C GLU A 134 -2.17 12.43 -33.16
N GLY A 135 -2.18 11.12 -32.87
CA GLY A 135 -2.81 10.09 -33.70
C GLY A 135 -4.33 10.25 -33.83
N GLU A 136 -5.02 10.58 -32.72
CA GLU A 136 -6.47 10.88 -32.75
C GLU A 136 -6.78 12.16 -33.54
N ARG A 137 -5.93 13.18 -33.48
CA ARG A 137 -6.08 14.39 -34.31
C ARG A 137 -5.79 14.13 -35.79
N ALA A 138 -4.84 13.25 -36.11
CA ALA A 138 -4.53 12.87 -37.48
C ALA A 138 -5.63 11.99 -38.11
N GLN A 139 -6.32 11.16 -37.31
CA GLN A 139 -7.48 10.38 -37.78
C GLN A 139 -8.79 11.17 -37.79
N GLY A 140 -8.97 12.15 -36.90
CA GLY A 140 -10.18 12.98 -36.81
C GLY A 140 -10.18 14.22 -37.72
N GLY A 141 -9.08 14.52 -38.41
CA GLY A 141 -8.94 15.67 -39.32
C GLY A 141 -9.00 15.32 -40.81
N GLY A 142 -9.48 14.12 -41.16
CA GLY A 142 -9.47 13.60 -42.53
C GLY A 142 -10.80 13.64 -43.29
N GLU A 143 -11.87 14.20 -42.71
CA GLU A 143 -13.14 14.45 -43.39
C GLU A 143 -13.51 15.92 -43.22
N GLU A 144 -13.03 16.77 -44.12
CA GLU A 144 -13.80 17.89 -44.68
C GLU A 144 -13.03 18.45 -45.87
N ASP A 145 -13.79 18.73 -46.93
CA ASP A 145 -13.40 19.29 -48.24
C ASP A 145 -12.71 18.35 -49.23
N TYR A 146 -13.48 17.40 -49.78
CA TYR A 146 -13.57 17.25 -51.23
C TYR A 146 -15.00 16.89 -51.65
N ASP A 147 -15.53 17.70 -52.57
CA ASP A 147 -16.42 17.38 -53.70
C ASP A 147 -17.24 18.66 -53.99
N ASP A 148 -16.77 19.49 -54.92
CA ASP A 148 -17.08 19.43 -56.37
C ASP A 148 -18.29 20.33 -56.67
N GLU A 149 -18.05 21.48 -57.32
CA GLU A 149 -18.30 21.69 -58.76
C GLU A 149 -19.78 21.46 -59.16
N ASP A 150 -20.46 22.54 -59.56
CA ASP A 150 -21.24 22.56 -60.80
C ASP A 150 -21.70 24.00 -61.13
N ASP A 151 -21.31 24.43 -62.34
CA ASP A 151 -21.82 25.45 -63.27
C ASP A 151 -22.87 26.50 -62.84
#